data_AF-A0A679F5X3-F1
#
_entry.id   AF-A0A679F5X3-F1
#
_cell.length_a   1.000
_cell.length_b   1.000
_cell.length_c   1.000
_cell.angle_alpha   90.00
_cell.angle_beta   90.00
_cell.angle_gamma   90.00
#
_symmetry.space_group_name_H-M   'P 1'
#
loop_
_entity.id
_entity.type
_entity.pdbx_description
1 polymer ?
#
loop_
_entity_poly.entity_id
_entity_poly.type
_entity_poly.pdbx_seq_one_letter_code
_entity_poly.pdbx_strand_id
1 'polypeptide(L)'
;MTVFLDGELYRDRVGATSIIDALDSEGDIDSSLFVFVSVESAASRWVECPCYSPFARFIEEELFPWLERAYPSALEARERVIAGLSYTGLTAAYVSMMCPSRFTKVIAQSGSFWSNDCWIIDCFETLDRKPKTEFYLDVGIKVCP
;
A
#
# COMPACT_ATOMS: atom_id res chain seq x y z
N MET A 1 4.29 3.25 10.76
CA MET A 1 4.94 2.34 9.79
C MET A 1 4.31 2.56 8.43
N THR A 2 5.10 2.59 7.36
CA THR A 2 4.61 2.71 5.99
C THR A 2 5.19 1.61 5.13
N VAL A 3 4.32 0.88 4.44
CA VAL A 3 4.68 -0.17 3.48
C VAL A 3 4.47 0.39 2.07
N PHE A 4 5.55 0.48 1.30
CA PHE A 4 5.52 0.85 -0.13
C PHE A 4 5.52 -0.41 -0.99
N LEU A 5 4.49 -0.58 -1.80
CA LEU A 5 4.44 -1.56 -2.89
C LEU A 5 5.20 -1.02 -4.12
N ASP A 6 5.65 -1.90 -5.03
CA ASP A 6 6.62 -1.52 -6.08
C ASP A 6 7.91 -0.92 -5.48
N GLY A 7 8.54 -1.64 -4.56
CA GLY A 7 9.68 -1.16 -3.79
C GLY A 7 10.82 -0.59 -4.63
N GLU A 8 11.18 -1.24 -5.74
CA GLU A 8 12.19 -0.76 -6.69
C GLU A 8 11.80 0.56 -7.32
N LEU A 9 10.52 0.73 -7.68
CA LEU A 9 10.04 1.93 -8.32
C LEU A 9 10.08 3.13 -7.37
N TYR A 10 9.60 2.95 -6.13
CA TYR A 10 9.67 4.00 -5.12
C TYR A 10 11.11 4.36 -4.77
N ARG A 11 11.96 3.36 -4.54
CA ARG A 11 13.36 3.62 -4.18
C ARG A 11 14.13 4.26 -5.32
N ASP A 12 14.09 3.65 -6.50
CA ASP A 12 15.08 3.93 -7.53
C ASP A 12 14.61 4.98 -8.55
N ARG A 13 13.29 5.16 -8.73
CA ARG A 13 12.72 6.12 -9.70
C ARG A 13 12.08 7.32 -9.04
N VAL A 14 11.36 7.12 -7.93
CA VAL A 14 10.78 8.23 -7.15
C VAL A 14 11.82 8.87 -6.24
N GLY A 15 12.84 8.11 -5.80
CA GLY A 15 13.81 8.59 -4.82
C GLY A 15 13.22 8.68 -3.42
N ALA A 16 12.28 7.80 -3.09
CA ALA A 16 11.49 7.86 -1.87
C ALA A 16 12.34 7.88 -0.59
N THR A 17 13.48 7.16 -0.57
CA THR A 17 14.37 7.14 0.60
C THR A 17 14.92 8.52 0.91
N SER A 18 15.41 9.25 -0.10
CA SER A 18 15.94 10.61 0.10
C SER A 18 14.87 11.61 0.48
N ILE A 19 13.64 11.44 -0.03
CA ILE A 19 12.50 12.28 0.36
C ILE A 19 12.14 12.02 1.82
N ILE A 20 12.06 10.75 2.23
CA ILE A 20 11.77 10.35 3.60
C ILE A 20 12.85 10.90 4.55
N ASP A 21 14.13 10.75 4.22
CA ASP A 21 15.24 11.24 5.04
C ASP A 21 15.17 12.77 5.22
N ALA A 22 14.84 13.50 4.15
CA ALA A 22 14.68 14.96 4.22
C ALA A 22 13.52 15.34 5.15
N LEU A 23 12.34 14.76 4.94
CA LEU A 23 11.14 15.02 5.75
C LEU A 23 11.34 14.65 7.22
N ASP A 24 12.01 13.54 7.51
CA ASP A 24 12.33 13.11 8.89
C ASP A 24 13.31 14.10 9.54
N SER A 25 14.33 14.55 8.81
CA SER A 25 15.31 15.52 9.33
C SER A 25 14.71 16.91 9.60
N GLU A 26 13.69 17.28 8.85
CA GLU A 26 12.95 18.55 9.00
C GLU A 26 11.83 18.44 10.05
N GLY A 27 11.50 17.22 10.50
CA GLY A 27 10.42 16.96 11.46
C GLY A 27 9.01 17.02 10.86
N ASP A 28 8.91 16.93 9.53
CA ASP A 28 7.64 16.97 8.79
C ASP A 28 6.88 15.64 8.84
N ILE A 29 7.58 14.54 9.15
CA ILE A 29 7.00 13.23 9.40
C ILE A 29 7.55 12.64 10.70
N ASP A 30 6.74 11.80 11.35
CA ASP A 30 7.21 11.01 12.49
C ASP A 30 8.28 10.00 12.04
N SER A 31 9.37 9.91 12.78
CA SER A 31 10.35 8.84 12.60
C SER A 31 9.69 7.47 12.73
N SER A 32 9.67 6.71 11.64
CA SER A 32 8.91 5.47 11.54
C SER A 32 9.65 4.38 10.76
N LEU A 33 9.13 3.16 10.83
CA LEU A 33 9.59 2.07 9.98
C LEU A 33 9.01 2.23 8.56
N PHE A 34 9.88 2.32 7.56
CA PHE A 34 9.54 2.31 6.14
C PHE A 34 9.96 0.98 5.50
N VAL A 35 9.00 0.27 4.91
CA VAL A 35 9.18 -1.07 4.34
C VAL A 35 8.91 -1.00 2.85
N PHE A 36 9.85 -1.46 2.02
CA PHE A 36 9.70 -1.50 0.56
C PHE A 36 9.51 -2.95 0.12
N VAL A 37 8.33 -3.27 -0.38
CA VAL A 37 7.98 -4.61 -0.86
C VAL A 37 8.20 -4.67 -2.37
N SER A 38 9.20 -5.44 -2.75
CA SER A 38 9.54 -5.72 -4.13
C SER A 38 8.46 -6.51 -4.86
N VAL A 39 8.34 -6.28 -6.16
CA VAL A 39 7.58 -7.16 -7.05
C VAL A 39 8.55 -8.10 -7.76
N GLU A 40 8.21 -9.39 -7.84
CA GLU A 40 9.10 -10.41 -8.40
C GLU A 40 9.42 -10.16 -9.88
N SER A 41 8.42 -9.80 -10.69
CA SER A 41 8.60 -9.49 -12.10
C SER A 41 7.47 -8.59 -12.62
N ALA A 42 7.67 -7.96 -13.78
CA ALA A 42 6.59 -7.23 -14.44
C ALA A 42 5.39 -8.16 -14.74
N ALA A 43 5.65 -9.42 -15.09
CA ALA A 43 4.61 -10.40 -15.36
C ALA A 43 3.82 -10.77 -14.09
N SER A 44 4.49 -11.03 -12.97
CA SER A 44 3.82 -11.30 -11.70
C SER A 44 3.02 -10.09 -11.24
N ARG A 45 3.52 -8.87 -11.44
CA ARG A 45 2.78 -7.63 -11.16
C ARG A 45 1.38 -7.60 -11.79
N TRP A 46 1.26 -7.99 -13.06
CA TRP A 46 -0.03 -8.01 -13.76
C TRP A 46 -1.01 -9.05 -13.21
N VAL A 47 -0.49 -10.13 -12.61
CA VAL A 47 -1.29 -11.22 -12.03
C VAL A 47 -1.64 -10.95 -10.56
N GLU A 48 -0.68 -10.47 -9.78
CA GLU A 48 -0.76 -10.36 -8.32
C GLU A 48 -1.37 -9.03 -7.85
N CYS A 49 -1.36 -7.98 -8.68
CA CYS A 49 -1.92 -6.69 -8.26
C CYS A 49 -3.45 -6.61 -8.31
N PRO A 50 -4.16 -7.17 -9.31
CA PRO A 50 -5.61 -7.03 -9.43
C PRO A 50 -6.36 -7.89 -8.39
N CYS A 51 -6.63 -7.31 -7.22
CA CYS A 51 -7.48 -7.92 -6.18
C CYS A 51 -7.12 -9.39 -5.85
N TYR A 52 -5.81 -9.68 -5.77
CA TYR A 52 -5.29 -11.04 -5.66
C TYR A 52 -5.20 -11.49 -4.21
N SER A 53 -6.07 -12.44 -3.81
CA SER A 53 -6.14 -12.92 -2.43
C SER A 53 -4.82 -13.45 -1.87
N PRO A 54 -3.98 -14.21 -2.61
CA PRO A 54 -2.71 -14.68 -2.07
C PRO A 54 -1.75 -13.56 -1.68
N PHE A 55 -1.77 -12.41 -2.36
CA PHE A 55 -0.96 -11.26 -1.96
C PHE A 55 -1.43 -10.68 -0.62
N ALA A 56 -2.74 -10.54 -0.41
CA ALA A 56 -3.28 -10.11 0.88
C ALA A 56 -2.91 -11.09 2.01
N ARG A 57 -2.95 -12.40 1.75
CA ARG A 57 -2.49 -13.42 2.71
C ARG A 57 -1.00 -13.30 3.01
N PHE A 58 -0.15 -13.13 2.01
CA PHE A 58 1.28 -12.89 2.21
C PHE A 58 1.50 -11.70 3.17
N ILE A 59 0.77 -10.60 2.97
CA ILE A 59 0.88 -9.44 3.86
C ILE A 59 0.51 -9.81 5.30
N GLU A 60 -0.63 -10.47 5.51
CA GLU A 60 -1.15 -10.76 6.85
C GLU A 60 -0.43 -11.90 7.57
N GLU A 61 -0.08 -12.97 6.86
CA GLU A 61 0.39 -14.24 7.41
C GLU A 61 1.93 -14.36 7.39
N GLU A 62 2.61 -13.59 6.55
CA GLU A 62 4.07 -13.68 6.40
C GLU A 62 4.78 -12.36 6.74
N LEU A 63 4.45 -11.29 6.02
CA LEU A 63 5.14 -10.00 6.16
C LEU A 63 4.93 -9.42 7.56
N PHE A 64 3.68 -9.32 8.02
CA PHE A 64 3.40 -8.79 9.36
C PHE A 64 4.10 -9.63 10.43
N PRO A 65 3.89 -10.95 10.53
CA PRO A 65 4.59 -11.76 11.53
C PRO A 65 6.12 -11.64 11.49
N TRP A 66 6.72 -11.45 10.31
CA TRP A 66 8.15 -11.17 10.20
C TRP A 66 8.51 -9.79 10.78
N LEU A 67 7.78 -8.74 10.42
CA LEU A 67 7.97 -7.38 10.95
C LEU A 67 7.78 -7.33 12.47
N GLU A 68 6.80 -8.06 13.00
CA GLU A 68 6.51 -8.14 14.44
C GLU A 68 7.69 -8.71 15.22
N ARG A 69 8.37 -9.71 14.66
CA ARG A 69 9.57 -10.32 15.28
C ARG A 69 10.81 -9.45 15.15
N ALA A 70 10.99 -8.79 14.00
CA ALA A 70 12.19 -8.03 13.71
C ALA A 70 12.15 -6.59 14.27
N TYR A 71 10.96 -5.98 14.32
CA TYR A 71 10.74 -4.57 14.63
C TYR A 71 9.49 -4.39 15.52
N PRO A 72 9.49 -4.87 16.77
CA PRO A 72 8.29 -4.88 17.62
C PRO A 72 7.68 -3.48 17.86
N SER A 73 8.50 -2.42 17.90
CA SER A 73 8.04 -1.04 18.04
C SER A 73 7.20 -0.54 16.85
N ALA A 74 7.36 -1.15 15.66
CA ALA A 74 6.57 -0.79 14.49
C ALA A 74 5.08 -1.15 14.63
N LEU A 75 4.74 -2.11 15.50
CA LEU A 75 3.34 -2.44 15.83
C LEU A 75 2.68 -1.44 16.78
N GLU A 76 3.48 -0.76 17.61
CA GLU A 76 2.99 0.27 18.52
C GLU A 76 2.61 1.55 17.76
N ALA A 77 3.03 1.66 16.50
CA ALA A 77 2.63 2.73 15.61
C ALA A 77 1.09 2.74 15.48
N ARG A 78 0.48 3.85 15.92
CA ARG A 78 -0.95 4.11 15.75
C ARG A 78 -1.34 4.20 14.28
N GLU A 79 -0.39 4.61 13.45
CA GLU A 79 -0.57 4.76 12.01
C GLU A 79 0.23 3.70 11.25
N ARG A 80 -0.50 2.87 10.51
CA ARG A 80 0.04 1.85 9.61
C ARG A 80 -0.49 2.12 8.22
N VAL A 81 0.42 2.50 7.32
CA VAL A 81 0.10 2.96 5.97
C VAL A 81 0.53 1.90 4.96
N ILE A 82 -0.30 1.65 3.95
CA ILE A 82 0.10 0.94 2.73
C ILE A 82 -0.01 1.91 1.55
N ALA A 83 1.06 2.01 0.77
CA ALA A 83 1.21 2.95 -0.33
C ALA A 83 1.51 2.20 -1.63
N GLY A 84 0.88 2.64 -2.72
CA GLY A 84 1.07 2.05 -4.04
C GLY A 84 0.70 3.01 -5.16
N LEU A 85 1.16 2.71 -6.37
CA LEU A 85 0.91 3.52 -7.55
C LEU A 85 0.36 2.67 -8.70
N SER A 86 -0.54 3.23 -9.50
CA SER A 86 -1.18 2.49 -10.60
C SER A 86 -1.81 1.19 -10.08
N TYR A 87 -1.40 0.03 -10.61
CA TYR A 87 -1.86 -1.29 -10.18
C TYR A 87 -1.64 -1.56 -8.70
N THR A 88 -0.48 -1.18 -8.14
CA THR A 88 -0.24 -1.38 -6.70
C THR A 88 -1.02 -0.39 -5.84
N GLY A 89 -1.51 0.72 -6.39
CA GLY A 89 -2.49 1.59 -5.73
C GLY A 89 -3.84 0.89 -5.53
N LEU A 90 -4.29 0.12 -6.54
CA LEU A 90 -5.44 -0.78 -6.41
C LEU A 90 -5.16 -1.89 -5.39
N THR A 91 -3.97 -2.50 -5.43
CA THR A 91 -3.58 -3.56 -4.48
C THR A 91 -3.57 -3.05 -3.04
N ALA A 92 -3.07 -1.84 -2.80
CA ALA A 92 -3.05 -1.23 -1.47
C ALA A 92 -4.48 -1.07 -0.91
N ALA A 93 -5.41 -0.60 -1.74
CA ALA A 93 -6.83 -0.53 -1.37
C ALA A 93 -7.40 -1.92 -1.07
N TYR A 94 -7.15 -2.89 -1.95
CA TYR A 94 -7.62 -4.27 -1.79
C TYR A 94 -7.12 -4.90 -0.48
N VAL A 95 -5.81 -4.81 -0.21
CA VAL A 95 -5.20 -5.35 1.01
C VAL A 95 -5.81 -4.72 2.26
N SER A 96 -6.10 -3.41 2.25
CA SER A 96 -6.74 -2.75 3.39
C SER A 96 -8.16 -3.27 3.68
N MET A 97 -8.89 -3.68 2.64
CA MET A 97 -10.23 -4.26 2.78
C MET A 97 -10.17 -5.70 3.28
N MET A 98 -9.21 -6.49 2.79
CA MET A 98 -9.06 -7.89 3.18
C MET A 98 -8.43 -8.07 4.56
N CYS A 99 -7.54 -7.16 4.96
CA CYS A 99 -6.80 -7.20 6.21
C CYS A 99 -7.04 -5.92 7.04
N PRO A 100 -8.28 -5.62 7.47
CA PRO A 100 -8.68 -4.33 8.04
C PRO A 100 -8.03 -4.01 9.40
N SER A 101 -7.41 -4.99 10.06
CA SER A 101 -6.64 -4.79 11.30
C SER A 101 -5.21 -4.31 11.03
N ARG A 102 -4.70 -4.49 9.81
CA ARG A 102 -3.28 -4.31 9.48
C ARG A 102 -2.93 -2.89 9.07
N PHE A 103 -3.77 -2.24 8.27
CA PHE A 103 -3.55 -0.87 7.82
C PHE A 103 -4.68 0.06 8.22
N THR A 104 -4.29 1.18 8.82
CA THR A 104 -5.20 2.27 9.19
C THR A 104 -5.30 3.34 8.12
N LYS A 105 -4.34 3.41 7.20
CA LYS A 105 -4.34 4.36 6.08
C LYS A 105 -3.87 3.71 4.77
N VAL A 106 -4.38 4.22 3.65
CA VAL A 106 -4.00 3.86 2.29
C VAL A 106 -3.58 5.10 1.52
N ILE A 107 -2.47 5.02 0.80
CA ILE A 107 -2.07 6.00 -0.22
C ILE A 107 -2.14 5.30 -1.57
N ALA A 108 -3.07 5.71 -2.44
CA ALA A 108 -3.20 5.16 -3.78
C ALA A 108 -3.00 6.26 -4.83
N GLN A 109 -1.83 6.24 -5.48
CA GLN A 109 -1.43 7.23 -6.48
C GLN A 109 -1.80 6.75 -7.88
N SER A 110 -2.68 7.46 -8.56
CA SER A 110 -3.23 7.07 -9.87
C SER A 110 -3.71 5.62 -9.88
N GLY A 111 -4.38 5.19 -8.80
CA GLY A 111 -4.79 3.81 -8.60
C GLY A 111 -5.65 3.27 -9.74
N SER A 112 -5.34 2.07 -10.23
CA SER A 112 -6.04 1.45 -11.36
C SER A 112 -7.39 0.84 -10.96
N PHE A 113 -8.25 1.63 -10.32
CA PHE A 113 -9.58 1.20 -9.83
C PHE A 113 -10.55 0.78 -10.93
N TRP A 114 -10.23 1.08 -12.20
CA TRP A 114 -10.93 0.60 -13.39
C TRP A 114 -10.63 -0.87 -13.74
N SER A 115 -9.57 -1.46 -13.18
CA SER A 115 -9.17 -2.85 -13.46
C SER A 115 -10.16 -3.84 -12.84
N ASN A 116 -10.19 -5.06 -13.39
CA ASN A 116 -11.06 -6.14 -12.94
C ASN A 116 -12.54 -5.70 -12.89
N ASP A 117 -13.00 -5.04 -13.96
CA ASP A 117 -14.37 -4.54 -14.11
C ASP A 117 -14.86 -3.71 -12.92
N CYS A 118 -13.98 -2.85 -12.37
CA CYS A 118 -14.28 -2.02 -11.20
C CYS A 118 -14.70 -2.81 -9.94
N TRP A 119 -14.41 -4.12 -9.85
CA TRP A 119 -14.88 -5.00 -8.78
C TRP A 119 -14.68 -4.46 -7.37
N ILE A 120 -13.57 -3.78 -7.11
CA ILE A 120 -13.29 -3.24 -5.77
C ILE A 120 -14.27 -2.13 -5.37
N ILE A 121 -14.77 -1.36 -6.34
CA ILE A 121 -15.77 -0.31 -6.12
C ILE A 121 -17.09 -0.97 -5.74
N ASP A 122 -17.55 -1.95 -6.53
CA ASP A 122 -18.79 -2.70 -6.25
C ASP A 122 -18.72 -3.42 -4.90
N CYS A 123 -17.58 -4.05 -4.61
CA CYS A 123 -17.33 -4.70 -3.33
C CYS A 123 -17.38 -3.67 -2.19
N PHE A 124 -16.70 -2.54 -2.33
CA PHE A 124 -16.71 -1.49 -1.32
C PHE A 124 -18.11 -0.94 -1.09
N GLU A 125 -18.92 -0.71 -2.13
CA GLU A 125 -20.30 -0.22 -2.02
C GLU A 125 -21.22 -1.20 -1.27
N THR A 126 -21.04 -2.49 -1.51
CA THR A 126 -21.87 -3.57 -0.92
C THR A 126 -21.46 -4.00 0.49
N LEU A 127 -20.30 -3.55 1.00
CA LEU A 127 -19.90 -3.85 2.39
C LEU A 127 -20.90 -3.32 3.42
N ASP A 128 -21.44 -4.20 4.26
CA ASP A 128 -22.34 -3.85 5.38
C ASP A 128 -21.68 -2.85 6.34
N ARG A 129 -20.37 -2.99 6.56
CA ARG A 129 -19.58 -2.11 7.40
C ARG A 129 -18.30 -1.70 6.66
N LYS A 130 -18.16 -0.41 6.40
CA LYS A 130 -16.95 0.13 5.77
C LYS A 130 -15.77 0.03 6.75
N PRO A 131 -14.55 -0.31 6.27
CA PRO A 131 -13.33 -0.22 7.07
C PRO A 131 -13.17 1.20 7.62
N LYS A 132 -12.54 1.33 8.79
CA LYS A 132 -12.16 2.65 9.33
C LYS A 132 -10.89 3.21 8.69
N THR A 133 -10.36 2.52 7.68
CA THR A 133 -9.15 2.89 6.96
C THR A 133 -9.36 4.22 6.25
N GLU A 134 -8.45 5.15 6.44
CA GLU A 134 -8.44 6.44 5.75
C GLU A 134 -7.76 6.29 4.38
N PHE A 135 -8.32 6.92 3.35
CA PHE A 135 -7.77 6.85 1.99
C PHE A 135 -7.29 8.22 1.54
N TYR A 136 -6.03 8.28 1.12
CA TYR A 136 -5.49 9.36 0.30
C TYR A 136 -5.44 8.88 -1.15
N LEU A 137 -6.25 9.49 -2.00
CA LEU A 137 -6.34 9.19 -3.43
C LEU A 137 -5.86 10.40 -4.22
N ASP A 138 -4.98 10.16 -5.20
CA ASP A 138 -4.50 11.19 -6.12
C ASP A 138 -4.53 10.66 -7.56
N VAL A 139 -4.67 11.56 -8.54
CA VAL A 139 -4.58 11.25 -9.96
C VAL A 139 -4.09 12.48 -10.74
N GLY A 140 -3.20 12.26 -11.70
CA GLY A 140 -2.75 13.32 -12.60
C GLY A 140 -3.89 13.84 -13.49
N ILE A 141 -3.96 15.16 -13.70
CA ILE A 141 -4.90 15.80 -14.64
C ILE A 141 -4.66 15.40 -16.11
N LYS A 142 -3.52 14.77 -16.40
CA LYS A 142 -3.18 14.15 -17.68
C LYS A 142 -2.69 12.73 -17.41
N VAL A 143 -3.59 11.77 -17.57
CA VAL A 143 -3.23 10.34 -17.60
C VAL A 143 -3.08 9.97 -19.06
N CYS A 144 -1.88 9.59 -19.51
CA CYS A 144 -1.71 9.12 -20.88
C CYS A 144 -2.53 7.82 -21.06
N PRO A 145 -3.39 7.75 -22.09
CA PRO A 145 -4.15 6.54 -22.40
C PRO A 145 -3.27 5.38 -22.85
#